data_AF-A0A7S3XNH4-F1
#
_entry.id   AF-A0A7S3XNH4-F1
#
_cell.length_a   1.000
_cell.length_b   1.000
_cell.length_c   1.000
_cell.angle_alpha   90.00
_cell.angle_beta   90.00
_cell.angle_gamma   90.00
#
_symmetry.space_group_name_H-M   'P 1'
#
loop_
_entity.id
_entity.type
_entity.pdbx_description
1 polymer ?
#
loop_
_entity_poly.entity_id
_entity_poly.type
_entity_poly.pdbx_seq_one_letter_code
_entity_poly.pdbx_strand_id
1 'polypeptide(L)'
;CGKQPCWKFPRDEKLRFCTVHKIDGMAYHAHRIVCNEESCKKAANFNYPGISKKLFCSNHKKEGMIMVHRPQICEYDGCKVEASFNFPGVKSRQFCVRHRIPGMVNLKASHAGTATVRKRYENMALNSRNKQAGAEEAHHLHGHVPCGGVHRRPPPALGAAEEA
;
A
#
# COMPACT_ATOMS: atom_id res chain seq x y z
N CYS A 1 -16.45 -12.82 14.88
CA CYS A 1 -16.41 -13.19 13.44
C CYS A 1 -15.41 -12.30 12.69
N GLY A 2 -14.94 -12.68 11.50
CA GLY A 2 -13.95 -11.91 10.72
C GLY A 2 -14.52 -10.91 9.69
N LYS A 3 -15.84 -10.66 9.69
CA LYS A 3 -16.48 -9.74 8.74
C LYS A 3 -16.35 -8.29 9.21
N GLN A 4 -16.22 -7.36 8.27
CA GLN A 4 -16.12 -5.93 8.56
C GLN A 4 -17.37 -5.44 9.32
N PRO A 5 -17.21 -4.75 10.47
CA PRO A 5 -18.33 -4.20 11.22
C PRO A 5 -18.95 -2.99 10.51
N CYS A 6 -20.26 -3.01 10.30
CA CYS A 6 -21.04 -1.94 9.64
C CYS A 6 -22.26 -1.48 10.44
N TRP A 7 -22.47 -2.02 11.64
CA TRP A 7 -23.57 -1.69 12.55
C TRP A 7 -23.03 -1.27 13.91
N LYS A 8 -23.74 -0.35 14.56
CA LYS A 8 -23.49 0.11 15.94
C LYS A 8 -24.77 0.60 16.61
N PHE A 9 -24.76 0.68 17.94
CA PHE A 9 -25.81 1.43 18.63
C PHE A 9 -25.62 2.94 18.43
N PRO A 10 -26.69 3.75 18.46
CA PRO A 10 -26.58 5.21 18.34
C PRO A 10 -25.64 5.86 19.35
N ARG A 11 -25.52 5.30 20.55
CA ARG A 11 -24.61 5.77 21.61
C ARG A 11 -23.16 5.33 21.43
N ASP A 12 -22.90 4.36 20.55
CA ASP A 12 -21.54 3.88 20.31
C ASP A 12 -20.84 4.78 19.28
N GLU A 13 -19.57 5.06 19.52
CA GLU A 13 -18.74 5.77 18.55
C GLU A 13 -18.33 4.85 17.40
N LYS A 14 -17.94 3.61 17.73
CA LYS A 14 -17.31 2.64 16.81
C LYS A 14 -18.28 1.57 16.33
N LEU A 15 -18.06 1.11 15.11
CA LEU A 15 -18.77 -0.05 14.54
C LEU A 15 -18.21 -1.33 15.15
N ARG A 16 -19.11 -2.17 15.68
CA ARG A 16 -18.73 -3.45 16.32
C ARG A 16 -19.42 -4.65 15.71
N PHE A 17 -20.55 -4.44 15.03
CA PHE A 17 -21.42 -5.50 14.57
C PHE A 17 -21.42 -5.56 13.04
N CYS A 18 -21.40 -6.76 12.47
CA CYS A 18 -21.54 -6.96 11.04
C CYS A 18 -23.01 -7.24 10.68
N THR A 19 -23.35 -7.28 9.39
CA THR A 19 -24.72 -7.50 8.93
C THR A 19 -25.37 -8.79 9.46
N VAL A 20 -24.57 -9.82 9.77
CA VAL A 20 -25.06 -11.10 10.32
C VAL A 20 -25.31 -11.03 11.82
N HIS A 21 -24.58 -10.17 12.55
CA HIS A 21 -24.68 -10.04 14.01
C HIS A 21 -25.33 -8.72 14.42
N LYS A 22 -26.21 -8.17 13.57
CA LYS A 22 -27.01 -6.99 13.92
C LYS A 22 -28.16 -7.43 14.82
N ILE A 23 -28.53 -6.59 15.78
CA ILE A 23 -29.71 -6.75 16.63
C ILE A 23 -30.52 -5.45 16.63
N ASP A 24 -31.75 -5.51 17.14
CA ASP A 24 -32.65 -4.37 17.16
C ASP A 24 -32.07 -3.18 17.95
N GLY A 25 -32.39 -1.97 17.49
CA GLY A 25 -31.84 -0.73 18.03
C GLY A 25 -30.47 -0.34 17.48
N MET A 26 -29.89 -1.10 16.55
CA MET A 26 -28.65 -0.72 15.86
C MET A 26 -28.90 0.08 14.58
N ALA A 27 -28.01 1.02 14.29
CA ALA A 27 -27.99 1.78 13.05
C ALA A 27 -26.92 1.23 12.10
N TYR A 28 -27.25 1.17 10.80
CA TYR A 28 -26.30 0.87 9.74
C TYR A 28 -25.41 2.09 9.46
N HIS A 29 -24.12 1.84 9.29
CA HIS A 29 -23.15 2.84 8.85
C HIS A 29 -22.50 2.36 7.56
N ALA A 30 -22.72 3.11 6.49
CA ALA A 30 -22.11 2.81 5.20
C ALA A 30 -20.60 3.08 5.25
N HIS A 31 -19.81 2.09 4.86
CA HIS A 31 -18.36 2.27 4.68
C HIS A 31 -18.00 3.10 3.44
N ARG A 32 -18.92 3.15 2.49
CA ARG A 32 -18.80 3.98 1.30
C ARG A 32 -19.30 5.38 1.63
N ILE A 33 -18.41 6.35 1.50
CA ILE A 33 -18.77 7.76 1.58
C ILE A 33 -19.48 8.14 0.28
N VAL A 34 -20.72 8.58 0.40
CA VAL A 34 -21.56 9.03 -0.73
C VAL A 34 -21.47 10.55 -0.89
N CYS A 35 -21.79 11.03 -2.08
CA CYS A 35 -21.85 12.46 -2.38
C CYS A 35 -22.86 13.17 -1.48
N ASN A 36 -22.50 14.37 -1.02
CA ASN A 36 -23.34 15.21 -0.17
C ASN A 36 -24.44 15.97 -0.94
N GLU A 37 -24.60 15.69 -2.23
CA GLU A 37 -25.63 16.32 -3.06
C GLU A 37 -26.92 15.51 -2.91
N GLU A 38 -28.06 16.20 -2.84
CA GLU A 38 -29.35 15.54 -2.70
C GLU A 38 -29.57 14.50 -3.80
N SER A 39 -30.11 13.34 -3.42
CA SER A 39 -30.37 12.21 -4.32
C SER A 39 -29.15 11.60 -5.04
N CYS A 40 -27.90 12.00 -4.72
CA CYS A 40 -26.72 11.46 -5.37
C CYS A 40 -26.13 10.23 -4.66
N LYS A 41 -26.18 9.07 -5.32
CA LYS A 41 -25.61 7.79 -4.80
C LYS A 41 -24.15 7.53 -5.24
N LYS A 42 -23.53 8.49 -5.95
CA LYS A 42 -22.13 8.36 -6.42
C LYS A 42 -21.15 8.46 -5.25
N ALA A 43 -19.98 7.83 -5.39
CA ALA A 43 -18.94 7.89 -4.37
C ALA A 43 -18.35 9.31 -4.29
N ALA A 44 -18.23 9.83 -3.07
CA ALA A 44 -17.53 11.09 -2.83
C ALA A 44 -16.02 10.87 -2.90
N ASN A 45 -15.33 11.74 -3.63
CA ASN A 45 -13.86 11.74 -3.78
C ASN A 45 -13.25 13.15 -3.77
N PHE A 46 -14.07 14.20 -3.81
CA PHE A 46 -13.65 15.59 -3.94
C PHE A 46 -13.97 16.41 -2.69
N ASN A 47 -13.09 17.36 -2.38
CA ASN A 47 -13.27 18.40 -1.37
C ASN A 47 -12.28 19.56 -1.62
N TYR A 48 -12.36 20.61 -0.81
CA TYR A 48 -11.37 21.69 -0.84
C TYR A 48 -9.99 21.24 -0.36
N PRO A 49 -8.91 21.89 -0.85
CA PRO A 49 -7.54 21.62 -0.41
C PRO A 49 -7.39 21.67 1.12
N GLY A 50 -6.58 20.76 1.68
CA GLY A 50 -6.35 20.67 3.13
C GLY A 50 -7.38 19.83 3.90
N ILE A 51 -8.51 19.47 3.30
CA ILE A 51 -9.54 18.66 3.96
C ILE A 51 -9.45 17.19 3.54
N SER A 52 -9.22 16.29 4.51
CA SER A 52 -9.09 14.84 4.28
C SER A 52 -10.43 14.10 4.14
N LYS A 53 -11.55 14.75 4.47
CA LYS A 53 -12.91 14.20 4.30
C LYS A 53 -13.35 14.30 2.85
N LYS A 54 -13.99 13.26 2.32
CA LYS A 54 -14.59 13.26 0.98
C LYS A 54 -16.04 13.73 1.09
N LEU A 55 -16.46 14.69 0.26
CA LEU A 55 -17.82 15.24 0.30
C LEU A 55 -18.55 15.12 -1.03
N PHE A 56 -17.88 15.40 -2.15
CA PHE A 56 -18.53 15.48 -3.46
C PHE A 56 -18.01 14.43 -4.44
N CYS A 57 -18.88 13.98 -5.35
CA CYS A 57 -18.48 13.15 -6.47
C CYS A 57 -17.90 14.01 -7.61
N SER A 58 -17.37 13.37 -8.66
CA SER A 58 -16.81 14.08 -9.83
C SER A 58 -17.80 15.00 -10.54
N ASN A 59 -19.09 14.64 -10.54
CA ASN A 59 -20.14 15.43 -11.19
C ASN A 59 -20.59 16.64 -10.36
N HIS A 60 -20.43 16.57 -9.03
CA HIS A 60 -20.88 17.62 -8.10
C HIS A 60 -19.69 18.31 -7.42
N LYS A 61 -18.49 18.20 -8.01
CA LYS A 61 -17.34 18.98 -7.54
C LYS A 61 -17.61 20.46 -7.86
N LYS A 62 -17.37 21.34 -6.90
CA LYS A 62 -17.42 22.79 -7.10
C LYS A 62 -16.08 23.31 -7.57
N GLU A 63 -16.06 24.55 -8.05
CA GLU A 63 -14.81 25.23 -8.40
C GLU A 63 -13.86 25.29 -7.19
N GLY A 64 -12.57 25.10 -7.45
CA GLY A 64 -11.54 25.02 -6.39
C GLY A 64 -11.47 23.69 -5.63
N MET A 65 -12.39 22.73 -5.86
CA MET A 65 -12.29 21.41 -5.22
C MET A 65 -11.29 20.49 -5.92
N ILE A 66 -10.52 19.76 -5.11
CA ILE A 66 -9.54 18.76 -5.54
C ILE A 66 -9.98 17.34 -5.14
N MET A 67 -9.45 16.34 -5.84
CA MET A 67 -9.58 14.96 -5.39
C MET A 67 -8.77 14.76 -4.11
N VAL A 68 -9.44 14.31 -3.04
CA VAL A 68 -8.88 14.19 -1.68
C VAL A 68 -7.72 13.19 -1.62
N HIS A 69 -7.83 12.09 -2.37
CA HIS A 69 -6.74 11.14 -2.55
C HIS A 69 -6.43 11.01 -4.02
N ARG A 70 -5.38 11.68 -4.47
CA ARG A 70 -4.90 11.49 -5.84
C ARG A 70 -4.22 10.13 -5.96
N PRO A 71 -4.65 9.29 -6.93
CA PRO A 71 -3.94 8.05 -7.21
C PRO A 71 -2.50 8.37 -7.59
N GLN A 72 -1.56 7.61 -7.04
CA GLN A 72 -0.17 7.67 -7.47
C GLN A 72 -0.08 6.85 -8.76
N ILE A 73 0.49 7.42 -9.82
CA ILE A 73 0.66 6.72 -11.09
C ILE A 73 1.99 5.97 -11.06
N CYS A 74 2.05 4.86 -11.78
CA CYS A 74 3.28 4.11 -11.94
C CYS A 74 4.40 4.99 -12.51
N GLU A 75 5.59 4.89 -11.93
CA GLU A 75 6.77 5.65 -12.35
C GLU A 75 7.41 5.13 -13.66
N TYR A 76 7.00 3.94 -14.12
CA TYR A 76 7.48 3.38 -15.38
C TYR A 76 6.98 4.21 -16.56
N ASP A 77 7.87 4.50 -17.50
CA ASP A 77 7.57 5.38 -18.62
C ASP A 77 6.37 4.89 -19.45
N GLY A 78 5.50 5.82 -19.82
CA GLY A 78 4.23 5.52 -20.52
C GLY A 78 3.17 4.76 -19.71
N CYS A 79 3.42 4.37 -18.45
CA CYS A 79 2.48 3.58 -17.67
C CYS A 79 1.45 4.45 -16.92
N LYS A 80 0.19 4.41 -17.36
CA LYS A 80 -0.94 5.14 -16.72
C LYS A 80 -1.65 4.37 -15.61
N VAL A 81 -1.13 3.20 -15.22
CA VAL A 81 -1.72 2.33 -14.19
C VAL A 81 -1.38 2.86 -12.79
N GLU A 82 -2.32 2.79 -11.86
CA GLU A 82 -2.10 3.23 -10.47
C GLU A 82 -1.04 2.39 -9.74
N ALA A 83 -0.05 3.08 -9.18
CA ALA A 83 0.98 2.51 -8.33
C ALA A 83 0.40 1.89 -7.06
N SER A 84 0.85 0.69 -6.77
CA SER A 84 0.43 -0.15 -5.64
C SER A 84 1.62 -0.71 -4.85
N PHE A 85 2.81 -0.73 -5.44
CA PHE A 85 4.00 -1.39 -4.95
C PHE A 85 5.14 -0.40 -4.68
N ASN A 86 5.94 -0.70 -3.66
CA ASN A 86 7.25 -0.11 -3.42
C ASN A 86 8.10 -1.05 -2.54
N PHE A 87 9.36 -0.70 -2.30
CA PHE A 87 10.21 -1.39 -1.35
C PHE A 87 9.72 -1.23 0.11
N PRO A 88 9.96 -2.24 0.96
CA PRO A 88 9.70 -2.14 2.40
C PRO A 88 10.36 -0.90 3.01
N GLY A 89 9.66 -0.23 3.93
CA GLY A 89 10.15 0.98 4.60
C GLY A 89 9.75 2.29 3.90
N VAL A 90 9.39 2.24 2.61
CA VAL A 90 8.88 3.41 1.88
C VAL A 90 7.35 3.50 2.01
N LYS A 91 6.85 4.69 2.37
CA LYS A 91 5.40 4.92 2.57
C LYS A 91 4.65 5.23 1.27
N SER A 92 5.34 5.76 0.26
CA SER A 92 4.78 6.12 -1.04
C SER A 92 4.76 4.92 -1.99
N ARG A 93 3.81 4.93 -2.92
CA ARG A 93 3.65 3.91 -3.97
C ARG A 93 4.27 4.42 -5.25
N GLN A 94 5.09 3.61 -5.92
CA GLN A 94 5.77 4.02 -7.16
C GLN A 94 5.48 3.08 -8.33
N PHE A 95 5.27 1.79 -8.09
CA PHE A 95 5.14 0.80 -9.16
C PHE A 95 3.76 0.14 -9.19
N CYS A 96 3.23 -0.14 -10.37
CA CYS A 96 2.02 -0.95 -10.52
C CYS A 96 2.35 -2.45 -10.40
N VAL A 97 1.33 -3.31 -10.43
CA VAL A 97 1.53 -4.77 -10.34
C VAL A 97 2.39 -5.34 -11.47
N ARG A 98 2.34 -4.73 -12.66
CA ARG A 98 3.10 -5.17 -13.85
C ARG A 98 4.57 -4.76 -13.80
N HIS A 99 4.88 -3.67 -13.13
CA HIS A 99 6.24 -3.10 -13.06
C HIS A 99 6.87 -3.29 -11.67
N ARG A 100 6.32 -4.20 -10.86
CA ARG A 100 6.95 -4.57 -9.59
C ARG A 100 8.15 -5.48 -9.87
N ILE A 101 9.21 -5.31 -9.10
CA ILE A 101 10.37 -6.21 -9.10
C ILE A 101 10.43 -7.05 -7.82
N PRO A 102 11.18 -8.18 -7.80
CA PRO A 102 11.37 -8.97 -6.59
C PRO A 102 11.83 -8.11 -5.41
N GLY A 103 11.20 -8.32 -4.25
CA GLY A 103 11.44 -7.53 -3.05
C GLY A 103 10.47 -6.37 -2.81
N MET A 104 9.66 -5.97 -3.80
CA MET A 104 8.61 -4.95 -3.60
C MET A 104 7.34 -5.51 -2.93
N VAL A 105 6.72 -4.71 -2.09
CA VAL A 105 5.51 -5.03 -1.32
C VAL A 105 4.32 -4.18 -1.74
N ASN A 106 3.11 -4.74 -1.64
CA ASN A 106 1.88 -4.01 -1.93
C ASN A 106 1.49 -3.12 -0.74
N LEU A 107 1.42 -1.81 -0.96
CA LEU A 107 1.09 -0.81 0.05
C LEU A 107 -0.40 -0.39 0.03
N LYS A 108 -1.22 -0.88 -0.91
CA LYS A 108 -2.67 -0.61 -0.95
C LYS A 108 -3.48 -1.54 -0.06
N ALA A 109 -3.09 -2.80 0.02
CA ALA A 109 -3.95 -3.87 0.56
C ALA A 109 -3.97 -3.97 2.09
N SER A 110 -3.63 -2.90 2.82
CA SER A 110 -3.13 -3.10 4.18
C SER A 110 -3.88 -2.35 5.28
N HIS A 111 -4.84 -3.06 5.89
CA HIS A 111 -5.19 -2.90 7.30
C HIS A 111 -4.10 -3.46 8.25
N ALA A 112 -2.99 -4.02 7.72
CA ALA A 112 -1.91 -4.67 8.46
C ALA A 112 -0.49 -4.40 7.88
N GLY A 113 -0.28 -3.25 7.24
CA GLY A 113 0.80 -3.08 6.25
C GLY A 113 2.12 -2.51 6.70
N THR A 114 2.21 -1.95 7.90
CA THR A 114 3.43 -1.24 8.30
C THR A 114 4.22 -2.04 9.32
N ALA A 115 3.55 -2.67 10.29
CA ALA A 115 4.22 -3.48 11.33
C ALA A 115 4.45 -4.94 10.91
N THR A 116 3.45 -5.60 10.30
CA THR A 116 3.52 -7.04 10.01
C THR A 116 4.38 -7.37 8.79
N VAL A 117 4.37 -6.49 7.78
CA VAL A 117 5.22 -6.65 6.57
C VAL A 117 6.69 -6.45 6.92
N ARG A 118 7.01 -5.45 7.75
CA ARG A 118 8.36 -5.22 8.28
C ARG A 118 8.88 -6.47 9.02
N LYS A 119 8.11 -7.00 9.97
CA LYS A 119 8.48 -8.22 10.72
C LYS A 119 8.67 -9.44 9.80
N ARG A 120 7.82 -9.63 8.79
CA ARG A 120 7.98 -10.73 7.82
C ARG A 120 9.26 -10.61 7.01
N TYR A 121 9.64 -9.39 6.61
CA TYR A 121 10.86 -9.15 5.85
C TYR A 121 12.11 -9.25 6.73
N GLU A 122 12.07 -8.73 7.96
CA GLU A 122 13.12 -8.91 8.98
C GLU A 122 13.37 -10.40 9.24
N ASN A 123 12.31 -11.20 9.40
CA ASN A 123 12.40 -12.65 9.57
C ASN A 123 12.95 -13.35 8.31
N MET A 124 12.54 -12.95 7.10
CA MET A 124 13.12 -13.48 5.85
C MET A 124 14.61 -13.15 5.72
N ALA A 125 15.02 -11.92 6.04
CA ALA A 125 16.42 -11.49 5.99
C ALA A 125 17.30 -12.15 7.07
N LEU A 126 16.75 -12.48 8.24
CA LEU A 126 17.43 -13.29 9.26
C LEU A 126 17.59 -14.75 8.81
N ASN A 127 16.55 -15.32 8.19
CA ASN A 127 16.59 -16.71 7.72
C ASN A 127 17.60 -16.89 6.57
N SER A 128 17.73 -15.92 5.67
CA SER A 128 18.76 -15.94 4.61
C SER A 128 20.18 -15.88 5.16
N ARG A 129 20.42 -15.10 6.24
CA ARG A 129 21.72 -15.03 6.93
C ARG A 129 22.06 -16.34 7.65
N ASN A 130 21.10 -16.94 8.34
CA ASN A 130 21.29 -18.24 8.98
C ASN A 130 21.54 -19.37 7.97
N LYS A 131 20.97 -19.27 6.76
CA LYS A 131 21.21 -20.23 5.68
C LYS A 131 22.61 -20.11 5.06
N GLN A 132 23.19 -18.91 5.04
CA GLN A 132 24.58 -18.69 4.62
C GLN A 132 25.58 -19.14 5.70
N ALA A 133 25.31 -18.82 6.97
CA ALA A 133 26.14 -19.31 8.10
C ALA A 133 26.19 -20.85 8.16
N GLY A 134 25.06 -21.54 7.92
CA GLY A 134 25.03 -23.00 7.83
C GLY A 134 25.65 -23.59 6.55
N ALA A 135 25.88 -22.78 5.51
CA ALA A 135 26.58 -23.19 4.30
C ALA A 135 28.11 -23.00 4.42
N GLU A 136 28.56 -22.04 5.24
CA GLU A 136 29.98 -21.80 5.51
C GLU A 136 30.60 -22.88 6.42
N GLU A 137 29.82 -23.52 7.30
CA GLU A 137 30.23 -24.74 8.02
C GLU A 137 30.38 -25.98 7.11
N ALA A 138 29.67 -26.01 5.96
CA ALA A 138 29.73 -27.13 5.02
C ALA A 138 30.83 -26.98 3.94
N HIS A 139 31.40 -25.78 3.76
CA HIS A 139 32.32 -25.48 2.66
C HIS A 139 33.82 -25.59 3.04
N HIS A 140 34.15 -26.13 4.22
CA HIS A 140 35.54 -26.37 4.65
C HIS A 140 36.14 -27.71 4.19
N LEU A 141 35.42 -28.52 3.41
CA LEU A 141 35.90 -29.85 2.99
C LEU A 141 36.19 -30.04 1.49
N HIS A 142 35.85 -29.11 0.61
CA HIS A 142 36.14 -29.27 -0.82
C HIS A 142 36.66 -27.99 -1.45
N GLY A 143 37.97 -27.95 -1.70
CA GLY A 143 38.64 -26.89 -2.44
C GLY A 143 38.17 -26.84 -3.89
N HIS A 144 37.98 -25.63 -4.42
CA HIS A 144 37.62 -25.41 -5.82
C HIS A 144 38.48 -24.34 -6.49
N VAL A 145 38.91 -24.70 -7.69
CA VAL A 145 39.64 -23.92 -8.72
C VAL A 145 38.70 -22.86 -9.34
N PRO A 146 39.17 -21.64 -9.67
CA PRO A 146 38.29 -20.61 -10.22
C PRO A 146 38.14 -20.71 -11.74
N CYS A 147 36.92 -20.51 -12.26
CA CYS A 147 36.70 -20.20 -13.67
C CYS A 147 35.74 -19.03 -13.82
N GLY A 148 36.05 -18.14 -14.76
CA GLY A 148 35.51 -16.79 -14.90
C GLY A 148 34.11 -16.68 -15.52
N GLY A 149 33.55 -15.46 -15.46
CA GLY A 149 32.26 -15.18 -16.07
C GLY A 149 31.68 -13.78 -15.84
N VAL A 150 32.10 -12.84 -16.70
CA VAL A 150 31.35 -11.69 -17.27
C VAL A 150 30.49 -10.79 -16.38
N HIS A 151 30.97 -9.56 -16.21
CA HIS A 151 30.29 -8.41 -15.61
C HIS A 151 29.00 -8.02 -16.37
N ARG A 152 27.87 -7.92 -15.66
CA ARG A 152 26.71 -7.13 -16.10
C ARG A 152 26.64 -5.82 -15.31
N ARG A 153 26.50 -4.72 -16.04
CA ARG A 153 26.53 -3.32 -15.60
C ARG A 153 25.38 -3.03 -14.59
N PRO A 154 25.63 -2.31 -13.49
CA PRO A 154 24.57 -1.91 -12.55
C PRO A 154 23.68 -0.80 -13.13
N PRO A 155 22.42 -0.65 -12.65
CA PRO A 155 21.53 0.45 -13.03
C PRO A 155 22.05 1.81 -12.53
N PRO A 156 21.68 2.93 -13.20
CA PRO A 156 22.29 4.23 -12.96
C PRO A 156 21.95 4.78 -11.56
N ALA A 157 22.98 5.32 -10.91
CA ALA A 157 22.87 6.02 -9.64
C ALA A 157 22.06 7.31 -9.81
N LEU A 158 21.11 7.53 -8.90
CA LEU A 158 20.39 8.79 -8.76
C LEU A 158 21.40 9.90 -8.41
N GLY A 159 21.39 10.97 -9.21
CA GLY A 159 22.31 12.09 -9.09
C GLY A 159 22.21 12.81 -7.75
N ALA A 160 23.36 13.04 -7.13
CA ALA A 160 23.55 14.09 -6.16
C ALA A 160 23.85 15.39 -6.93
N ALA A 161 22.98 16.38 -6.74
CA ALA A 161 23.27 17.75 -7.10
C ALA A 161 24.15 18.36 -6.00
N GLU A 162 25.28 18.93 -6.36
CA GLU A 162 25.91 20.05 -5.66
C GLU A 162 26.20 21.10 -6.73
N GLU A 163 25.56 22.27 -6.59
CA GLU A 163 25.81 23.45 -7.41
C GLU A 163 27.11 24.15 -6.95
N ALA A 164 27.69 24.89 -7.89
CA ALA A 164 28.85 25.76 -7.76
C ALA A 164 28.55 27.04 -6.95
#